data_AF-A0A7C3IT63-F1
#
_entry.id   AF-A0A7C3IT63-F1
#
_cell.length_a   1.000
_cell.length_b   1.000
_cell.length_c   1.000
_cell.angle_alpha   90.00
_cell.angle_beta   90.00
_cell.angle_gamma   90.00
#
_symmetry.space_group_name_H-M   'P 1'
#
loop_
_entity.id
_entity.type
_entity.pdbx_description
1 polymer ?
#
loop_
_entity_poly.entity_id
_entity_poly.type
_entity_poly.pdbx_seq_one_letter_code
_entity_poly.pdbx_strand_id
1 'polypeptide(L)'
;MLNINYFNNHKSFSDLPPDEKSVEELELLILRDAAGKKPLSRKYNQQEVNIIAAKLIEKGFIRGTIVDRFNNVTWSRITPRGLKYMELIENRQ
;
A
#
# COMPACT_ATOMS: atom_id res chain seq x y z
N MET A 1 8.93 15.37 -54.01
CA MET A 1 9.01 16.28 -52.84
C MET A 1 8.70 15.46 -51.58
N LEU A 2 9.28 15.90 -50.46
CA LEU A 2 9.66 15.11 -49.28
C LEU A 2 8.53 14.37 -48.54
N ASN A 3 8.93 13.17 -48.10
CA ASN A 3 8.31 12.29 -47.12
C ASN A 3 8.40 12.93 -45.72
N ILE A 4 7.28 13.05 -45.00
CA ILE A 4 7.27 13.48 -43.60
C ILE A 4 6.28 12.61 -42.83
N ASN A 5 6.79 11.45 -42.38
CA ASN A 5 6.35 10.77 -41.18
C ASN A 5 6.62 11.68 -39.98
N TYR A 6 5.59 12.20 -39.31
CA TYR A 6 5.74 12.70 -37.94
C TYR A 6 4.62 12.16 -37.05
N PHE A 7 5.04 11.21 -36.22
CA PHE A 7 4.67 11.06 -34.81
C PHE A 7 3.20 11.29 -34.44
N ASN A 8 2.48 10.19 -34.25
CA ASN A 8 1.59 10.07 -33.09
C ASN A 8 1.61 8.63 -32.58
N ASN A 9 2.78 8.24 -32.08
CA ASN A 9 2.95 7.07 -31.21
C ASN A 9 2.58 7.48 -29.77
N HIS A 10 1.38 8.02 -29.57
CA HIS A 10 0.78 8.02 -28.24
C HIS A 10 0.31 6.59 -27.98
N LYS A 11 1.24 5.73 -27.53
CA LYS A 11 0.85 4.63 -26.65
C LYS A 11 0.12 5.30 -25.49
N SER A 12 -1.21 5.31 -25.58
CA SER A 12 -2.06 5.75 -24.50
C SER A 12 -1.63 4.96 -23.27
N PHE A 13 -1.39 5.64 -22.14
CA PHE A 13 -1.13 4.99 -20.85
C PHE A 13 -2.28 4.06 -20.41
N SER A 14 -3.39 4.01 -21.18
CA SER A 14 -4.55 3.15 -20.97
C SER A 14 -4.34 1.66 -21.26
N ASP A 15 -3.18 1.25 -21.81
CA ASP A 15 -2.88 -0.17 -22.08
C ASP A 15 -2.14 -0.86 -20.92
N LEU A 16 -1.84 -0.13 -19.84
CA LEU A 16 -1.35 -0.76 -18.62
C LEU A 16 -2.52 -1.45 -17.93
N PRO A 17 -2.45 -2.77 -17.65
CA PRO A 17 -3.47 -3.44 -16.85
C PRO A 17 -3.60 -2.69 -15.51
N PRO A 18 -4.81 -2.55 -14.95
CA PRO A 18 -4.98 -1.89 -13.66
C PRO A 18 -4.05 -2.54 -12.64
N ASP A 19 -3.25 -1.73 -11.93
CA ASP A 19 -2.30 -2.24 -10.93
C ASP A 19 -3.02 -3.21 -9.99
N GLU A 20 -2.66 -4.50 -10.05
CA GLU A 20 -3.35 -5.55 -9.29
C GLU A 20 -3.24 -5.27 -7.79
N LYS A 21 -4.38 -5.13 -7.09
CA LYS A 21 -4.40 -4.93 -5.65
C LYS A 21 -4.02 -6.21 -4.93
N SER A 22 -3.12 -6.12 -3.95
CA SER A 22 -2.73 -7.24 -3.09
C SER A 22 -2.90 -6.86 -1.62
N VAL A 23 -3.49 -7.76 -0.84
CA VAL A 23 -3.63 -7.58 0.61
C VAL A 23 -2.26 -7.54 1.27
N GLU A 24 -1.34 -8.40 0.85
CA GLU A 24 0.02 -8.47 1.39
C GLU A 24 0.84 -7.22 1.04
N GLU A 25 0.63 -6.65 -0.16
CA GLU A 25 1.21 -5.35 -0.53
C GLU A 25 0.68 -4.23 0.39
N LEU A 26 -0.63 -4.17 0.62
CA LEU A 26 -1.22 -3.17 1.50
C LEU A 26 -0.76 -3.34 2.96
N GLU A 27 -0.67 -4.58 3.46
CA GLU A 27 -0.09 -4.86 4.78
C GLU A 27 1.34 -4.33 4.87
N LEU A 28 2.18 -4.61 3.86
CA LEU A 28 3.56 -4.15 3.79
C LEU A 28 3.66 -2.62 3.74
N LEU A 29 2.79 -1.95 2.98
CA LEU A 29 2.76 -0.50 2.89
C LEU A 29 2.42 0.15 4.24
N ILE A 30 1.43 -0.37 4.97
CA ILE A 30 1.05 0.14 6.30
C ILE A 30 2.17 -0.13 7.32
N LEU A 31 2.81 -1.30 7.27
CA LEU A 31 3.94 -1.63 8.15
C LEU A 31 5.14 -0.70 7.90
N ARG A 32 5.44 -0.40 6.63
CA ARG A 32 6.49 0.55 6.24
C ARG A 32 6.18 1.95 6.75
N ASP A 33 4.95 2.43 6.56
CA ASP A 33 4.51 3.73 7.08
C ASP A 33 4.63 3.80 8.62
N ALA A 34 4.17 2.76 9.33
CA ALA A 34 4.32 2.65 10.78
C ALA A 34 5.77 2.50 11.27
N ALA A 35 6.69 2.11 10.39
CA ALA A 35 8.13 2.07 10.64
C ALA A 35 8.83 3.40 10.29
N GLY A 36 8.09 4.43 9.90
CA GLY A 36 8.64 5.72 9.45
C GLY A 36 9.27 5.67 8.06
N LYS A 37 8.92 4.65 7.25
CA LYS A 37 9.33 4.52 5.85
C LYS A 37 8.25 5.13 4.93
N LYS A 38 8.50 5.12 3.61
CA LYS A 38 7.71 5.82 2.57
C LYS A 38 6.18 5.78 2.80
N PRO A 39 5.48 6.88 2.46
CA PRO A 39 4.03 6.99 2.63
C PRO A 39 3.25 6.07 1.69
N LEU A 40 2.00 5.79 2.07
CA LEU A 40 1.05 4.97 1.31
C LEU A 40 0.86 5.46 -0.14
N SER A 41 0.79 4.51 -1.08
CA SER A 41 0.46 4.78 -2.49
C SER A 41 -1.02 5.12 -2.66
N ARG A 42 -1.36 5.95 -3.66
CA ARG A 42 -2.75 6.30 -4.05
C ARG A 42 -3.56 5.13 -4.63
N LYS A 43 -2.97 3.93 -4.72
CA LYS A 43 -3.59 2.70 -5.24
C LYS A 43 -4.75 2.18 -4.39
N TYR A 44 -4.71 2.42 -3.08
CA TYR A 44 -5.68 1.90 -2.12
C TYR A 44 -6.59 3.01 -1.62
N ASN A 45 -7.89 2.72 -1.47
CA ASN A 45 -8.82 3.68 -0.88
C ASN A 45 -8.72 3.65 0.66
N GLN A 46 -9.22 4.70 1.32
CA GLN A 46 -9.09 4.84 2.77
C GLN A 46 -9.81 3.73 3.55
N GLN A 47 -10.93 3.21 3.05
CA GLN A 47 -11.66 2.13 3.73
C GLN A 47 -10.85 0.83 3.72
N GLU A 48 -10.22 0.48 2.59
CA GLU A 48 -9.31 -0.66 2.47
C GLU A 48 -8.13 -0.52 3.44
N VAL A 49 -7.52 0.68 3.48
CA VAL A 49 -6.43 1.02 4.40
C VAL A 49 -6.88 0.83 5.86
N ASN A 50 -8.03 1.37 6.23
CA ASN A 50 -8.55 1.28 7.60
C ASN A 50 -8.81 -0.17 8.03
N ILE A 51 -9.41 -0.98 7.15
CA ILE A 51 -9.69 -2.39 7.43
C ILE A 51 -8.39 -3.16 7.68
N ILE A 52 -7.36 -2.96 6.84
CA ILE A 52 -6.09 -3.66 7.01
C ILE A 52 -5.33 -3.13 8.23
N ALA A 53 -5.28 -1.81 8.44
CA ALA A 53 -4.65 -1.20 9.60
C ALA A 53 -5.27 -1.71 10.91
N ALA A 54 -6.60 -1.81 10.98
CA ALA A 54 -7.29 -2.37 12.15
C ALA A 54 -6.85 -3.81 12.42
N LYS A 55 -6.79 -4.66 11.39
CA LYS A 55 -6.30 -6.05 11.54
C LYS A 55 -4.86 -6.10 12.05
N LEU A 56 -3.98 -5.24 11.55
CA LEU A 56 -2.57 -5.18 11.99
C LEU A 56 -2.45 -4.70 13.44
N ILE A 57 -3.30 -3.77 13.89
CA ILE A 57 -3.38 -3.32 15.29
C ILE A 57 -3.84 -4.49 16.18
N GLU A 58 -4.91 -5.18 15.81
CA GLU A 58 -5.45 -6.31 16.59
C GLU A 58 -4.49 -7.49 16.70
N LYS A 59 -3.73 -7.76 15.63
CA LYS A 59 -2.63 -8.76 15.64
C LYS A 59 -1.41 -8.31 16.46
N GLY A 60 -1.41 -7.07 16.94
CA GLY A 60 -0.31 -6.47 17.70
C GLY A 60 0.94 -6.24 16.85
N PHE A 61 0.80 -6.05 15.54
CA PHE A 61 1.92 -5.75 14.65
C PHE A 61 2.26 -4.26 14.64
N ILE A 62 1.26 -3.39 14.76
CA ILE A 62 1.44 -1.94 14.89
C ILE A 62 0.64 -1.43 16.09
N ARG A 63 1.08 -0.31 16.68
CA ARG A 63 0.33 0.44 17.69
C ARG A 63 -0.58 1.44 17.01
N GLY A 64 -1.83 1.50 17.44
CA GLY A 64 -2.83 2.41 16.90
C GLY A 64 -4.13 2.40 17.68
N THR A 65 -5.09 3.20 17.21
CA THR A 65 -6.42 3.33 17.77
C THR A 65 -7.45 3.00 16.70
N ILE A 66 -8.40 2.14 17.06
CA ILE A 66 -9.53 1.77 16.22
C ILE A 66 -10.77 2.42 16.86
N VAL A 67 -11.28 3.48 16.24
CA VAL A 67 -12.56 4.09 16.65
C VAL A 67 -13.70 3.49 15.83
N ASP A 68 -13.49 3.39 14.50
CA ASP A 68 -14.36 2.71 13.56
C ASP A 68 -13.49 2.02 12.51
N ARG A 69 -13.65 0.70 12.34
CA ARG A 69 -12.86 -0.12 11.41
C ARG A 69 -12.94 0.35 9.96
N PHE A 70 -14.03 1.01 9.56
CA PHE A 70 -14.23 1.42 8.17
C PHE A 70 -13.75 2.85 7.92
N ASN A 71 -13.92 3.74 8.89
CA ASN A 71 -13.77 5.18 8.65
C ASN A 71 -12.69 5.84 9.52
N ASN A 72 -12.36 5.28 10.68
CA ASN A 72 -11.50 5.95 11.66
C ASN A 72 -10.55 4.97 12.36
N VAL A 73 -9.41 4.75 11.71
CA VAL A 73 -8.29 3.97 12.23
C VAL A 73 -7.02 4.81 12.09
N THR A 74 -6.26 4.91 13.16
CA THR A 74 -4.97 5.61 13.17
C THR A 74 -3.90 4.70 13.74
N TRP A 75 -2.66 4.84 13.27
CA TRP A 75 -1.51 4.09 13.77
C TRP A 75 -0.30 5.01 13.94
N SER A 76 0.68 4.57 14.73
CA SER A 76 1.82 5.42 15.12
C SER A 76 3.18 4.73 15.07
N ARG A 77 3.27 3.46 15.47
CA ARG A 77 4.56 2.77 15.58
C ARG A 77 4.44 1.28 15.32
N ILE A 78 5.36 0.75 14.53
CA ILE A 78 5.55 -0.70 14.37
C ILE A 78 6.04 -1.34 15.69
N THR A 79 5.56 -2.54 15.99
CA THR A 79 6.05 -3.34 17.13
C THR A 79 7.22 -4.24 16.71
N PRO A 80 8.01 -4.79 17.65
CA PRO A 80 9.03 -5.79 17.32
C PRO A 80 8.47 -7.01 16.57
N ARG A 81 7.23 -7.40 16.86
CA ARG A 81 6.53 -8.50 16.17
C ARG A 81 6.14 -8.11 14.75
N GLY A 82 5.62 -6.90 14.58
CA GLY A 82 5.30 -6.35 13.26
C GLY A 82 6.55 -6.20 12.38
N LEU A 83 7.69 -5.83 12.96
CA LEU A 83 8.96 -5.73 12.23
C LEU A 83 9.37 -7.09 11.65
N LYS A 84 9.36 -8.15 12.47
CA LYS A 84 9.62 -9.52 12.01
C LYS A 84 8.63 -9.98 10.94
N TYR A 85 7.35 -9.63 11.08
CA TYR A 85 6.34 -9.95 10.08
C TYR A 85 6.58 -9.24 8.76
N MET A 86 6.96 -7.96 8.80
CA MET A 86 7.32 -7.17 7.62
C MET A 86 8.51 -7.79 6.89
N GLU A 87 9.58 -8.17 7.61
CA GLU A 87 10.75 -8.85 7.04
C GLU A 87 10.38 -10.19 6.36
N LEU A 88 9.43 -10.95 6.93
CA LEU A 88 8.95 -12.20 6.34
C LEU A 88 8.22 -11.97 5.01
N ILE A 89 7.43 -10.90 4.90
CA ILE A 89 6.77 -10.52 3.64
C ILE A 89 7.81 -10.08 2.61
N GLU A 90 8.75 -9.22 3.01
CA GLU A 90 9.79 -8.70 2.11
C GLU A 90 10.68 -9.81 1.53
N ASN A 91 10.96 -10.88 2.27
CA ASN A 91 11.78 -12.01 1.81
C ASN A 91 11.05 -13.00 0.87
N ARG A 92 9.73 -12.85 0.67
CA ARG A 92 8.93 -13.71 -0.23
C ARG A 92 8.78 -13.13 -1.64
N GLN A 93 9.13 -11.85 -1.82
CA GLN A 93 9.09 -11.13 -3.09
C GLN A 93 10.42 -11.26 -3.83
#